data_AF-A0A640XTB9-F1
#
_entry.id   AF-A0A640XTB9-F1
#
_cell.length_a   1.000
_cell.length_b   1.000
_cell.length_c   1.000
_cell.angle_alpha   90.00
_cell.angle_beta   90.00
_cell.angle_gamma   90.00
#
_symmetry.space_group_name_H-M   'P 1'
#
loop_
_entity.id
_entity.type
_entity.pdbx_description
1 polymer ?
#
loop_
_entity_poly.entity_id
_entity_poly.type
_entity_poly.pdbx_seq_one_letter_code
_entity_poly.pdbx_strand_id
1 'polypeptide(L)' 'PNVKFHFTPTSASWLNQVEIWFGILSRKALKNAGFKSIEQLRSAIEAFIEAYQPNAKPFVWRKREVKGSQLRNTIRNLCN' A
#
# COMPACT_ATOMS: atom_id res chain seq x y z
N PRO A 1 -17.64 2.69 25.62
CA PRO A 1 -16.43 2.83 24.77
C PRO A 1 -16.78 3.39 23.39
N ASN A 2 -16.22 4.54 23.01
CA ASN A 2 -16.50 5.24 21.74
C ASN A 2 -15.52 4.83 20.62
N VAL A 3 -15.22 3.52 20.51
CA VAL A 3 -14.31 3.00 19.48
C VAL A 3 -14.97 1.78 18.82
N LYS A 4 -14.99 1.76 17.49
CA LYS A 4 -15.49 0.64 16.68
C LYS A 4 -14.36 0.06 15.85
N PHE A 5 -14.08 -1.22 16.04
CA PHE A 5 -13.06 -1.94 15.28
C PHE A 5 -13.65 -2.45 13.96
N HIS A 6 -12.92 -2.23 12.88
CA HIS A 6 -13.24 -2.75 11.55
C HIS A 6 -12.11 -3.67 11.12
N PHE A 7 -12.45 -4.93 10.83
CA PHE A 7 -11.48 -5.94 10.39
C PHE A 7 -11.52 -6.07 8.86
N THR A 8 -10.35 -6.21 8.23
CA THR A 8 -10.26 -6.56 6.82
C THR A 8 -10.69 -8.02 6.62
N PRO A 9 -11.34 -8.37 5.50
CA PRO A 9 -11.62 -9.77 5.17
C PRO A 9 -10.35 -10.63 5.15
N THR A 10 -10.49 -11.93 5.40
CA THR A 10 -9.39 -12.89 5.27
C THR A 10 -8.76 -12.79 3.88
N SER A 11 -7.43 -12.79 3.83
CA SER A 11 -6.65 -12.63 2.59
C SER A 11 -6.78 -11.28 1.88
N ALA A 12 -7.29 -10.25 2.55
CA ALA A 12 -7.36 -8.87 2.03
C ALA A 12 -6.31 -7.93 2.65
N SER A 13 -5.08 -8.41 2.88
CA SER A 13 -3.97 -7.58 3.40
C SER A 13 -3.69 -6.38 2.50
N TRP A 14 -3.96 -6.50 1.20
CA TRP A 14 -3.87 -5.40 0.24
C TRP A 14 -4.79 -4.21 0.56
N LEU A 15 -5.80 -4.36 1.43
CA LEU A 15 -6.67 -3.27 1.91
C LEU A 15 -6.12 -2.60 3.19
N ASN A 16 -5.05 -3.13 3.77
CA ASN A 16 -4.48 -2.63 5.01
C ASN A 16 -3.66 -1.36 4.76
N GLN A 17 -4.16 -0.22 5.25
CA GLN A 17 -3.51 1.09 5.09
C GLN A 17 -2.15 1.16 5.79
N VAL A 18 -1.97 0.40 6.88
CA VAL A 18 -0.71 0.33 7.62
C VAL A 18 0.40 -0.25 6.75
N GLU A 19 0.10 -1.30 5.97
CA GLU A 19 1.07 -1.90 5.03
C GLU A 19 1.49 -0.92 3.93
N ILE A 20 0.54 -0.13 3.40
CA ILE A 20 0.87 0.92 2.41
C ILE A 20 1.83 1.93 3.00
N TRP A 21 1.53 2.41 4.21
CA TRP A 21 2.36 3.41 4.89
C TRP A 21 3.77 2.88 5.14
N PHE A 22 3.92 1.64 5.61
CA PHE A 22 5.24 1.00 5.76
C PHE A 22 5.98 0.86 4.42
N GLY A 23 5.25 0.58 3.33
CA GLY A 23 5.83 0.60 1.99
C GLY A 23 6.38 1.98 1.60
N ILE A 24 5.71 3.08 1.99
CA ILE A 24 6.18 4.45 1.73
C ILE A 24 7.42 4.76 2.57
N LEU A 25 7.38 4.49 3.89
CA LEU A 25 8.52 4.64 4.79
C LEU A 25 9.73 3.89 4.24
N SER A 26 9.52 2.62 3.87
CA SER A 26 10.58 1.79 3.33
C SER A 26 11.19 2.41 2.08
N ARG A 27 10.38 2.81 1.09
CA ARG A 27 10.89 3.42 -0.15
C ARG A 27 11.58 4.77 0.05
N LYS A 28 11.13 5.58 1.01
CA LYS A 28 11.60 6.97 1.17
C LYS A 28 12.74 7.13 2.17
N ALA A 29 12.79 6.32 3.23
CA ALA A 29 13.72 6.50 4.33
C ALA A 29 14.64 5.30 4.57
N LEU A 30 14.22 4.09 4.18
CA LEU A 30 14.98 2.86 4.50
C LEU A 30 15.66 2.23 3.28
N LYS A 31 15.09 2.39 2.09
CA LYS A 31 15.60 1.79 0.87
C LYS A 31 16.93 2.45 0.52
N ASN A 32 17.99 1.64 0.49
CA ASN A 32 19.39 2.05 0.29
C ASN A 32 20.01 2.85 1.44
N ALA A 33 19.35 2.94 2.60
CA ALA A 33 19.93 3.57 3.77
C ALA A 33 20.84 2.58 4.51
N GLY A 34 22.07 3.01 4.81
CA GLY A 34 22.98 2.29 5.70
C GLY A 34 23.00 2.96 7.06
N PHE A 35 22.62 2.24 8.12
CA PHE A 35 22.65 2.73 9.49
C PHE A 35 23.80 2.07 10.25
N LYS A 36 24.60 2.89 10.96
CA LYS A 36 25.72 2.42 11.79
C LYS A 36 25.27 2.05 13.21
N SER A 37 24.08 2.47 13.62
CA SER A 37 23.51 2.16 14.93
C SER A 37 21.98 2.21 14.90
N ILE A 38 21.35 1.69 15.95
CA ILE A 38 19.88 1.69 16.11
C ILE A 38 19.35 3.11 16.32
N GLU A 39 20.12 3.96 16.99
CA GLU A 39 19.79 5.37 17.23
C GLU A 39 19.70 6.13 15.91
N GLN A 40 20.59 5.82 14.96
CA GLN A 40 20.55 6.44 13.63
C GLN A 40 19.31 6.00 12.84
N LEU A 41 18.94 4.71 12.93
CA LEU A 41 17.70 4.20 12.34
C LEU A 41 16.48 4.89 12.94
N ARG A 42 16.43 5.01 14.27
CA ARG A 42 15.34 5.68 14.98
C ARG A 42 15.20 7.13 14.54
N SER A 43 16.30 7.88 14.52
CA SER A 43 16.30 9.27 14.09
C SER A 43 15.82 9.42 12.64
N ALA A 44 16.20 8.52 11.73
CA ALA A 44 15.71 8.54 10.36
C ALA A 44 14.19 8.27 10.25
N ILE A 45 13.64 7.38 11.09
CA ILE A 45 12.20 7.13 11.15
C ILE A 45 11.47 8.36 11.70
N GLU A 46 11.96 8.97 12.78
CA GLU A 46 11.39 10.18 13.38
C GLU A 46 11.39 11.35 12.37
N ALA A 47 12.52 11.59 11.70
CA ALA A 47 12.63 12.61 10.65
C ALA A 47 11.68 12.34 9.47
N PHE A 48 11.49 11.07 9.09
CA PHE A 48 10.50 10.72 8.07
C PHE A 48 9.08 11.07 8.51
N ILE A 49 8.70 10.77 9.76
CA ILE A 49 7.37 11.05 10.30
C ILE A 49 7.10 12.55 10.28
N GLU A 50 8.04 13.36 10.78
CA GLU A 50 7.96 14.82 10.80
C GLU A 50 7.78 15.40 9.39
N ALA A 51 8.52 14.88 8.41
CA ALA A 51 8.41 15.32 7.02
C ALA A 51 7.12 14.84 6.33
N TYR A 52 6.61 13.67 6.70
CA TYR A 52 5.44 13.05 6.05
C TYR A 52 4.11 13.60 6.57
N GLN A 53 3.99 13.84 7.88
CA GLN A 53 2.73 14.15 8.55
C GLN A 53 2.01 15.42 8.04
N PRO A 54 2.68 16.57 7.78
CA PRO A 54 2.00 17.80 7.38
C PRO A 54 1.22 17.69 6.06
N ASN A 55 1.65 16.81 5.16
CA ASN A 55 1.08 16.64 3.83
C ASN A 55 0.42 15.27 3.64
N ALA A 56 0.26 14.49 4.71
CA ALA A 56 -0.34 13.16 4.65
C ALA A 56 -1.81 13.28 4.22
N LYS A 57 -2.19 12.54 3.18
CA LYS A 57 -3.58 12.48 2.68
C LYS A 57 -4.17 11.10 2.98
N PRO A 58 -5.49 11.01 3.25
CA PRO A 58 -6.17 9.73 3.34
C PRO A 58 -5.93 8.87 2.10
N PHE A 59 -5.70 7.58 2.29
CA PHE A 59 -5.57 6.64 1.19
C PHE A 59 -6.93 6.43 0.52
N VAL A 60 -7.04 6.84 -0.75
CA VAL A 60 -8.26 6.64 -1.53
C VAL A 60 -8.10 5.41 -2.41
N TRP A 61 -8.85 4.36 -2.09
CA TRP A 61 -8.92 3.16 -2.91
C TRP A 61 -9.62 3.48 -4.23
N ARG A 62 -8.96 3.16 -5.35
CA ARG A 62 -9.58 3.21 -6.67
C ARG A 62 -9.74 1.78 -7.17
N LYS A 63 -10.98 1.39 -7.44
CA LYS A 63 -11.24 0.15 -8.17
C LYS A 63 -10.73 0.35 -9.60
N ARG A 64 -9.74 -0.45 -10.01
CA ARG A 64 -9.33 -0.50 -11.40
C ARG A 64 -10.46 -1.12 -12.20
N GLU A 65 -10.98 -0.42 -13.20
CA GLU A 65 -11.83 -1.05 -14.20
C GLU A 65 -10.95 -1.97 -15.05
N VAL A 66 -11.07 -3.27 -14.82
CA VAL A 66 -10.41 -4.27 -15.67
C VAL A 66 -11.38 -4.57 -16.81
N LYS A 67 -11.13 -3.97 -17.98
CA LYS A 67 -11.80 -4.40 -19.20
C LYS A 67 -11.23 -5.76 -19.55
N GLY A 68 -12.05 -6.81 -19.41
CA GLY A 68 -11.68 -8.14 -19.91
C GLY A 68 -11.25 -8.00 -21.37
N SER A 69 -10.20 -8.73 -21.78
CA SER A 69 -9.90 -8.84 -23.19
C SER A 69 -11.18 -9.31 -23.89
N GLN A 70 -11.67 -8.53 -24.86
CA GLN A 70 -12.79 -8.97 -25.69
C GLN A 70 -12.45 -10.38 -26.18
N LEU A 71 -13.35 -11.33 -25.93
CA LEU A 71 -13.25 -12.64 -26.57
C LEU A 71 -13.14 -12.34 -28.06
N ARG A 72 -11.96 -12.62 -28.65
CA ARG A 72 -11.85 -12.55 -30.10
C ARG A 72 -12.84 -13.58 -30.60
N ASN A 73 -13.76 -13.14 -31.47
CA ASN A 73 -14.68 -14.02 -32.18
C ASN A 73 -13.90 -14.85 -33.21
N THR A 74 -12.94 -15.64 -32.75
CA THR A 74 -12.27 -16.66 -33.55
C THR A 74 -13.24 -17.81 -33.65
N ILE A 75 -13.41 -18.37 -34.86
CA ILE A 75 -14.33 -19.48 -35.14
C ILE A 75 -14.18 -20.62 -34.11
N ARG A 76 -12.96 -20.87 -33.61
CA ARG A 76 -12.63 -21.83 -32.55
C ARG A 76 -13.42 -21.64 -31.24
N ASN A 77 -13.84 -20.42 -30.91
CA ASN A 77 -14.58 -20.10 -29.67
C ASN A 77 -16.10 -20.29 -29.81
N LEU A 78 -16.61 -20.55 -31.02
CA LEU A 78 -18.04 -20.75 -31.31
C LEU A 78 -18.40 -22.24 -31.50
N CYS A 79 -17.43 -23.14 -31.41
CA CYS A 79 -17.62 -24.58 -31.65
C CYS A 79 -17.84 -25.42 -30.37
N ASN A 80 -18.44 -24.83 -29.33
CA ASN A 80 -18.95 -25.59 -28.17
C ASN A 80 -20.48 -25.57 -28.17
#